data_AF-A0AAV7JDJ6-F1
#
_entry.id   AF-A0AAV7JDJ6-F1
#
_cell.length_a   1.000
_cell.length_b   1.000
_cell.length_c   1.000
_cell.angle_alpha   90.00
_cell.angle_beta   90.00
_cell.angle_gamma   90.00
#
_symmetry.space_group_name_H-M   'P 1'
#
loop_
_entity.id
_entity.type
_entity.pdbx_description
1 polymer ?
#
loop_
_entity_poly.entity_id
_entity_poly.type
_entity_poly.pdbx_seq_one_letter_code
_entity_poly.pdbx_strand_id
1 'polypeptide(L)'
;MAECPEKPLDTMHLSCASHSFNSDNSYVGCIVYEINGQKQWFLNGRKCKSGYTALMDVNTLMQMEGPEKFGGDLHRLAFYYLFDFEVIPDNVVGDAFRIVNGVCEYESGVFVPIECQEATRKVLDKIILAWKDAGVKTGILPKQRNYPVWI
;
A
#
# COMPACT_ATOMS: atom_id res chain seq x y z
N MET A 1 9.85 -12.51 -11.20
CA MET A 1 9.20 -12.55 -9.87
C MET A 1 10.31 -12.44 -8.85
N ALA A 2 10.12 -11.66 -7.79
CA ALA A 2 11.07 -11.58 -6.69
C ALA A 2 10.88 -12.77 -5.74
N GLU A 3 11.97 -13.26 -5.16
CA GLU A 3 11.93 -14.32 -4.16
C GLU A 3 11.06 -13.90 -2.97
N CYS A 4 10.34 -14.87 -2.39
CA CYS A 4 9.68 -14.61 -1.12
C CYS A 4 10.75 -14.22 -0.08
N PRO A 5 10.55 -13.18 0.74
CA PRO A 5 11.46 -12.95 1.85
C PRO A 5 11.56 -14.23 2.69
N GLU A 6 12.80 -14.69 2.97
CA GLU A 6 13.11 -15.92 3.76
C GLU A 6 12.34 -16.01 5.09
N LYS A 7 11.88 -14.86 5.58
CA LYS A 7 10.97 -14.73 6.70
C LYS A 7 9.70 -14.00 6.23
N PRO A 8 8.49 -14.43 6.63
CA PRO A 8 7.32 -13.56 6.61
C PRO A 8 7.70 -12.14 7.04
N LEU A 9 7.12 -11.14 6.38
CA LEU A 9 7.22 -9.76 6.85
C LEU A 9 6.99 -9.71 8.36
N ASP A 10 8.00 -9.45 9.19
CA ASP A 10 7.80 -9.49 10.66
C ASP A 10 6.72 -8.50 11.11
N THR A 11 6.57 -7.40 10.35
CA THR A 11 5.61 -6.34 10.61
C THR A 11 5.17 -5.70 9.30
N MET A 12 3.88 -5.40 9.16
CA MET A 12 3.38 -4.48 8.13
C MET A 12 3.07 -3.11 8.72
N HIS A 13 3.32 -2.06 7.95
CA HIS A 13 3.29 -0.66 8.38
C HIS A 13 2.30 0.14 7.57
N LEU A 14 1.22 0.57 8.20
CA LEU A 14 0.32 1.52 7.57
C LEU A 14 0.93 2.93 7.61
N SER A 15 1.11 3.51 6.43
CA SER A 15 1.59 4.88 6.22
C SER A 15 0.66 5.88 6.91
N CYS A 16 1.24 6.85 7.62
CA CYS A 16 0.50 7.98 8.17
C CYS A 16 -0.07 8.92 7.09
N ALA A 17 0.41 8.81 5.85
CA ALA A 17 -0.16 9.51 4.70
C ALA A 17 -1.40 8.82 4.12
N SER A 18 -1.83 7.68 4.69
CA SER A 18 -3.06 7.02 4.24
C SER A 18 -4.27 7.85 4.61
N HIS A 19 -5.29 7.85 3.74
CA HIS A 19 -6.56 8.48 4.02
C HIS A 19 -7.36 7.69 5.07
N SER A 20 -8.18 8.39 5.85
CA SER A 20 -9.13 7.75 6.77
C SER A 20 -10.18 6.97 5.99
N PHE A 21 -10.62 5.85 6.56
CA PHE A 21 -11.70 5.06 5.96
C PHE A 21 -13.05 5.77 6.07
N ASN A 22 -13.78 5.73 4.96
CA ASN A 22 -15.17 6.13 4.78
C ASN A 22 -15.85 5.03 3.94
N SER A 23 -16.98 4.51 4.41
CA SER A 23 -17.71 3.43 3.76
C SER A 23 -18.23 3.79 2.37
N ASP A 24 -18.41 5.07 2.10
CA ASP A 24 -18.99 5.56 0.84
C ASP A 24 -17.92 5.78 -0.24
N ASN A 25 -16.64 5.65 0.12
CA ASN A 25 -15.51 5.90 -0.79
C ASN A 25 -14.88 4.60 -1.27
N SER A 26 -14.26 4.68 -2.45
CA SER A 26 -13.36 3.65 -2.97
C SER A 26 -11.92 4.05 -2.73
N TYR A 27 -11.06 3.06 -2.52
CA TYR A 27 -9.65 3.29 -2.21
C TYR A 27 -8.75 2.50 -3.16
N VAL A 28 -7.56 3.02 -3.42
CA VAL A 28 -6.45 2.27 -3.99
C VAL A 28 -5.31 2.24 -2.99
N GLY A 29 -4.53 1.17 -3.02
CA GLY A 29 -3.43 0.99 -2.12
C GLY A 29 -2.30 0.19 -2.74
N CYS A 30 -1.16 0.29 -2.09
CA CYS A 30 0.02 -0.48 -2.42
C CYS A 30 0.67 -0.99 -1.14
N ILE A 31 1.30 -2.15 -1.25
CA ILE A 31 2.29 -2.63 -0.29
C ILE A 31 3.64 -2.71 -0.99
N VAL A 32 4.66 -2.13 -0.37
CA VAL A 32 6.03 -2.13 -0.88
C VAL A 32 6.91 -2.98 0.03
N TYR A 33 7.58 -3.96 -0.57
CA TYR A 33 8.53 -4.84 0.10
C TYR A 33 9.97 -4.35 -0.06
N GLU A 34 10.28 -3.84 -1.24
CA GLU A 34 11.64 -3.48 -1.63
C GLU A 34 11.62 -2.34 -2.64
N ILE A 35 12.60 -1.46 -2.53
CA ILE A 35 12.90 -0.43 -3.52
C ILE A 35 14.40 -0.52 -3.82
N ASN A 36 14.77 -0.71 -5.09
CA ASN A 36 16.16 -0.80 -5.55
C ASN A 36 17.02 -1.82 -4.78
N GLY A 37 16.52 -3.04 -4.50
CA GLY A 37 17.26 -4.03 -3.71
C GLY A 37 17.19 -3.83 -2.20
N GLN A 38 16.58 -2.73 -1.71
CA GLN A 38 16.61 -2.35 -0.30
C GLN A 38 15.29 -2.65 0.42
N LYS A 39 15.36 -3.45 1.48
CA LYS A 39 14.24 -3.76 2.40
C LYS A 39 14.03 -2.69 3.48
N GLN A 40 14.96 -1.74 3.61
CA GLN A 40 14.83 -0.53 4.42
C GLN A 40 15.34 0.64 3.60
N TRP A 41 14.57 1.70 3.51
CA TRP A 41 14.92 2.87 2.72
C TRP A 41 14.47 4.15 3.41
N PHE A 42 15.03 5.29 2.99
CA PHE A 42 14.58 6.60 3.43
C PHE A 42 13.80 7.27 2.31
N LEU A 43 12.68 7.87 2.67
CA LEU A 43 11.82 8.56 1.73
C LEU A 43 11.35 9.88 2.32
N ASN A 44 11.73 11.00 1.71
CA ASN A 44 11.35 12.34 2.16
C ASN A 44 11.58 12.55 3.67
N GLY A 45 12.73 12.09 4.16
CA GLY A 45 13.11 12.15 5.58
C GLY A 45 12.44 11.13 6.50
N ARG A 46 11.61 10.22 5.97
CA ARG A 46 10.94 9.15 6.71
C ARG A 46 11.66 7.83 6.52
N LYS A 47 11.87 7.09 7.61
CA LYS A 47 12.39 5.73 7.54
C LYS A 47 11.26 4.77 7.15
N CYS A 48 11.40 4.15 5.99
CA CYS A 48 10.51 3.13 5.46
C CYS A 48 11.18 1.75 5.54
N LYS A 49 10.38 0.70 5.58
CA LYS A 49 10.86 -0.68 5.56
C LYS A 49 9.83 -1.60 4.94
N SER A 50 10.26 -2.80 4.59
CA SER A 50 9.46 -3.84 3.96
C SER A 50 8.10 -4.02 4.64
N GLY A 51 7.06 -4.19 3.82
CA GLY A 51 5.67 -4.21 4.29
C GLY A 51 5.09 -2.81 4.50
N TYR A 52 5.65 -1.78 3.86
CA TYR A 52 5.11 -0.43 3.89
C TYR A 52 3.84 -0.37 3.07
N THR A 53 2.71 -0.12 3.71
CA THR A 53 1.38 -0.10 3.10
C THR A 53 0.80 1.30 3.16
N ALA A 54 0.10 1.68 2.10
CA ALA A 54 -0.63 2.94 2.08
C ALA A 54 -1.96 2.78 1.36
N LEU A 55 -2.94 3.57 1.78
CA LEU A 55 -4.29 3.58 1.23
C LEU A 55 -4.72 5.01 0.92
N MET A 56 -5.20 5.24 -0.30
CA MET A 56 -5.57 6.55 -0.81
C MET A 56 -7.01 6.51 -1.33
N ASP A 57 -7.81 7.51 -0.96
CA ASP A 57 -9.16 7.71 -1.50
C ASP A 57 -9.08 8.07 -2.99
N VAL A 58 -9.82 7.31 -3.81
CA VAL A 58 -9.88 7.50 -5.26
C VAL A 58 -10.41 8.88 -5.61
N ASN A 59 -11.43 9.39 -4.92
CA ASN A 59 -11.99 10.72 -5.21
C ASN A 59 -10.96 11.81 -4.98
N THR A 60 -10.15 11.66 -3.92
CA THR A 60 -9.06 12.58 -3.62
C THR A 60 -7.99 12.52 -4.72
N LEU A 61 -7.56 11.32 -5.12
CA LEU A 61 -6.58 11.15 -6.20
C LEU A 61 -7.06 11.75 -7.53
N MET A 62 -8.33 11.56 -7.87
CA MET A 62 -8.94 12.08 -9.11
C MET A 62 -9.02 13.61 -9.15
N GLN A 63 -9.02 14.27 -7.99
CA GLN A 63 -9.00 15.73 -7.89
C GLN A 63 -7.60 16.32 -7.95
N MET A 64 -6.56 15.49 -7.83
CA MET A 64 -5.18 15.96 -7.87
C MET A 64 -4.71 16.16 -9.32
N GLU A 65 -3.70 17.03 -9.50
CA GLU A 65 -3.05 17.20 -10.80
C GLU A 65 -2.12 16.02 -11.08
N GLY A 66 -2.46 15.17 -12.06
CA GLY A 66 -1.63 14.03 -12.41
C GLY A 66 -2.29 12.73 -12.88
N PRO A 67 -3.61 12.48 -12.76
CA PRO A 67 -4.21 11.25 -13.29
C PRO A 67 -3.88 11.01 -14.76
N GLU A 68 -3.93 12.06 -15.59
CA GLU A 68 -3.58 12.00 -17.01
C GLU A 68 -2.09 11.69 -17.23
N LYS A 69 -1.20 12.16 -16.34
CA LYS A 69 0.24 11.89 -16.41
C LYS A 69 0.54 10.40 -16.36
N PHE A 70 -0.29 9.63 -15.65
CA PHE A 70 -0.16 8.18 -15.53
C PHE A 70 -1.20 7.41 -16.38
N GLY A 71 -1.83 8.06 -17.36
CA GLY A 71 -2.80 7.42 -18.23
C GLY A 71 -4.05 6.87 -17.51
N GLY A 72 -4.40 7.46 -16.36
CA GLY A 72 -5.48 6.98 -15.50
C GLY A 72 -5.11 5.85 -14.54
N ASP A 73 -3.84 5.42 -14.49
CA ASP A 73 -3.37 4.42 -13.54
C ASP A 73 -3.29 5.02 -12.11
N LEU A 74 -4.34 4.74 -11.33
CA LEU A 74 -4.49 5.25 -9.97
C LEU A 74 -3.47 4.66 -8.99
N HIS A 75 -2.93 3.46 -9.24
CA HIS A 75 -1.92 2.86 -8.37
C HIS A 75 -0.56 3.52 -8.56
N ARG A 76 -0.19 3.82 -9.82
CA ARG A 76 1.00 4.63 -10.12
C ARG A 76 0.90 6.03 -9.54
N LEU A 77 -0.27 6.66 -9.68
CA LEU A 77 -0.54 7.97 -9.10
C LEU A 77 -0.46 7.94 -7.56
N ALA A 78 -1.10 6.96 -6.91
CA ALA A 78 -1.02 6.78 -5.47
C ALA A 78 0.42 6.57 -5.00
N PHE A 79 1.18 5.70 -5.67
CA PHE A 79 2.59 5.49 -5.40
C PHE A 79 3.38 6.80 -5.52
N TYR A 80 3.20 7.53 -6.63
CA TYR A 80 3.86 8.81 -6.85
C TYR A 80 3.58 9.81 -5.73
N TYR A 81 2.33 9.96 -5.28
CA TYR A 81 2.00 10.87 -4.17
C TYR A 81 2.62 10.46 -2.83
N LEU A 82 2.75 9.17 -2.59
CA LEU A 82 3.30 8.66 -1.34
C LEU A 82 4.81 8.76 -1.31
N PHE A 83 5.45 8.53 -2.46
CA PHE A 83 6.87 8.32 -2.58
C PHE A 83 7.62 9.48 -3.26
N ASP A 84 6.91 10.40 -3.91
CA ASP A 84 7.44 11.54 -4.67
C ASP A 84 8.42 11.14 -5.79
N PHE A 85 8.25 9.92 -6.32
CA PHE A 85 8.95 9.46 -7.52
C PHE A 85 8.09 8.45 -8.28
N GLU A 86 8.32 8.35 -9.59
CA GLU A 86 7.56 7.44 -10.45
C GLU A 86 8.03 6.00 -10.25
N VAL A 87 7.08 5.06 -10.20
CA VAL A 87 7.45 3.65 -10.19
C VAL A 87 8.17 3.33 -11.50
N ILE A 88 9.44 2.95 -11.37
CA ILE A 88 10.20 2.37 -12.47
C ILE A 88 9.95 0.87 -12.41
N PRO A 89 9.34 0.26 -13.45
CA PRO A 89 9.22 -1.19 -13.54
C PRO A 89 10.58 -1.83 -13.29
N ASP A 90 10.61 -2.94 -12.55
CA ASP A 90 11.82 -3.67 -12.11
C ASP A 90 12.47 -3.19 -10.80
N ASN A 91 12.23 -1.95 -10.38
CA ASN A 91 12.90 -1.40 -9.19
C ASN A 91 12.06 -1.47 -7.91
N VAL A 92 10.77 -1.76 -8.01
CA VAL A 92 9.86 -1.80 -6.87
C VAL A 92 9.21 -3.18 -6.80
N VAL A 93 9.50 -3.87 -5.70
CA VAL A 93 8.85 -5.14 -5.37
C VAL A 93 7.67 -4.84 -4.46
N GLY A 94 6.48 -5.24 -4.89
CA GLY A 94 5.24 -4.80 -4.25
C GLY A 94 4.00 -5.54 -4.71
N ASP A 95 2.87 -5.18 -4.12
CA ASP A 95 1.55 -5.55 -4.62
C ASP A 95 0.64 -4.31 -4.63
N ALA A 96 -0.27 -4.27 -5.60
CA ALA A 96 -1.25 -3.20 -5.76
C ALA A 96 -2.65 -3.77 -5.48
N PHE A 97 -3.51 -2.96 -4.88
CA PHE A 97 -4.87 -3.39 -4.58
C PHE A 97 -5.83 -2.20 -4.58
N ARG A 98 -7.12 -2.50 -4.71
CA ARG A 98 -8.20 -1.54 -4.55
C ARG A 98 -9.21 -2.06 -3.54
N ILE A 99 -9.93 -1.16 -2.90
CA ILE A 99 -11.03 -1.47 -2.00
C ILE A 99 -12.27 -0.82 -2.59
N VAL A 100 -13.22 -1.66 -3.01
CA VAL A 100 -14.49 -1.23 -3.57
C VAL A 100 -15.60 -1.88 -2.75
N ASN A 101 -16.55 -1.09 -2.25
CA ASN A 101 -17.62 -1.56 -1.37
C ASN A 101 -17.10 -2.39 -0.17
N GLY A 102 -15.93 -2.00 0.36
CA GLY A 102 -15.30 -2.71 1.47
C GLY A 102 -14.67 -4.06 1.11
N VAL A 103 -14.62 -4.48 -0.16
CA VAL A 103 -13.95 -5.71 -0.60
C VAL A 103 -12.58 -5.34 -1.17
N CYS A 104 -11.53 -6.07 -0.78
CA CYS A 104 -10.18 -5.87 -1.31
C CYS A 104 -10.01 -6.71 -2.58
N GLU A 105 -9.62 -6.04 -3.66
CA GLU A 105 -9.31 -6.66 -4.95
C GLU A 105 -7.86 -6.37 -5.29
N TYR A 106 -7.09 -7.41 -5.60
CA TYR A 106 -5.67 -7.28 -5.89
C TYR A 106 -5.44 -7.17 -7.39
N GLU A 107 -4.53 -6.27 -7.78
CA GLU A 107 -4.24 -5.97 -9.18
C GLU A 107 -2.77 -6.25 -9.47
N SER A 108 -2.51 -7.05 -10.50
CA SER A 108 -1.16 -7.35 -10.96
C SER A 108 -0.72 -6.36 -12.04
N GLY A 109 0.58 -6.01 -12.06
CA GLY A 109 1.21 -5.30 -13.18
C GLY A 109 1.82 -3.94 -12.88
N VAL A 110 1.59 -3.38 -11.69
CA VAL A 110 2.21 -2.11 -11.27
C VAL A 110 3.62 -2.32 -10.70
N PHE A 111 3.82 -3.40 -9.95
CA PHE A 111 5.06 -3.73 -9.25
C PHE A 111 5.57 -5.11 -9.66
N VAL A 112 6.85 -5.38 -9.36
CA VAL A 112 7.40 -6.73 -9.44
C VAL A 112 6.74 -7.59 -8.35
N PRO A 113 6.03 -8.68 -8.72
CA PRO A 113 5.35 -9.51 -7.74
C PRO A 113 6.33 -10.40 -6.98
N ILE A 114 5.95 -10.77 -5.76
CA ILE A 114 6.64 -11.76 -4.92
C ILE A 114 6.01 -13.14 -5.07
N GLU A 115 6.80 -14.19 -4.87
CA GLU A 115 6.33 -15.58 -4.94
C GLU A 115 5.23 -15.93 -3.91
N CYS A 116 5.36 -15.45 -2.67
CA CYS A 116 4.42 -15.74 -1.57
C CYS A 116 3.27 -14.73 -1.45
N GLN A 117 2.72 -14.31 -2.59
CA GLN A 117 1.70 -13.26 -2.67
C GLN A 117 0.46 -13.59 -1.82
N GLU A 118 -0.02 -14.83 -1.82
CA GLU A 118 -1.23 -15.22 -1.08
C GLU A 118 -1.10 -15.05 0.44
N ALA A 119 0.04 -15.48 1.03
CA ALA A 119 0.28 -15.33 2.46
C ALA A 119 0.29 -13.85 2.86
N THR A 120 0.87 -12.99 2.02
CA THR A 120 0.90 -11.56 2.32
C THR A 120 -0.47 -10.91 2.18
N ARG A 121 -1.26 -11.29 1.18
CA ARG A 121 -2.63 -10.81 1.01
C ARG A 121 -3.51 -11.11 2.23
N LYS A 122 -3.38 -12.29 2.84
CA LYS A 122 -4.09 -12.63 4.09
C LYS A 122 -3.75 -11.69 5.25
N VAL A 123 -2.51 -11.22 5.33
CA VAL A 123 -2.11 -10.23 6.35
C VAL A 123 -2.68 -8.87 6.01
N LEU A 124 -2.56 -8.46 4.75
CA LEU A 124 -3.06 -7.18 4.29
C LEU A 124 -4.57 -7.06 4.51
N ASP A 125 -5.34 -8.11 4.28
CA ASP A 125 -6.76 -8.16 4.60
C ASP A 125 -7.03 -7.86 6.08
N LYS A 126 -6.25 -8.44 7.01
CA LYS A 126 -6.37 -8.14 8.46
C LYS A 126 -6.07 -6.67 8.77
N ILE A 127 -5.12 -6.07 8.07
CA ILE A 127 -4.73 -4.66 8.28
C ILE A 127 -5.78 -3.73 7.72
N ILE A 128 -6.33 -4.05 6.55
CA ILE A 128 -7.44 -3.31 5.95
C ILE A 128 -8.65 -3.37 6.88
N LEU A 129 -8.96 -4.52 7.47
CA LEU A 129 -10.02 -4.64 8.47
C LEU A 129 -9.72 -3.75 9.69
N ALA A 130 -8.51 -3.80 10.24
CA ALA A 130 -8.13 -2.97 11.39
C ALA A 130 -8.16 -1.47 11.06
N TRP A 131 -7.79 -1.08 9.84
CA TRP A 131 -7.85 0.29 9.33
C TRP A 131 -9.30 0.78 9.19
N LYS A 132 -10.20 -0.06 8.63
CA LYS A 132 -11.65 0.22 8.56
C LYS A 132 -12.24 0.42 9.96
N ASP A 133 -11.98 -0.53 10.86
CA ASP A 133 -12.44 -0.46 12.24
C ASP A 133 -12.00 0.82 12.95
N ALA A 134 -10.75 1.23 12.72
CA ALA A 134 -10.21 2.45 13.31
C ALA A 134 -10.87 3.71 12.75
N GLY A 135 -11.07 3.78 11.42
CA GLY A 135 -11.76 4.89 10.76
C GLY A 135 -13.19 5.06 11.29
N VAL A 136 -13.93 3.95 11.41
CA VAL A 136 -15.30 3.93 11.94
C VAL A 136 -15.36 4.34 13.41
N LYS A 137 -14.42 3.89 14.24
CA LYS A 137 -14.46 4.11 15.71
C LYS A 137 -13.97 5.48 16.16
N THR A 138 -13.12 6.16 15.40
CA THR A 138 -12.36 7.31 15.94
C THR A 138 -12.27 8.52 15.02
N GLY A 139 -12.59 8.40 13.72
CA GLY A 139 -12.31 9.46 12.73
C GLY A 139 -10.82 9.79 12.54
N ILE A 140 -9.91 9.12 13.26
CA ILE A 140 -8.47 9.38 13.28
C ILE A 140 -7.74 8.04 13.12
N LEU A 141 -6.94 7.89 12.07
CA LEU A 141 -6.10 6.71 11.93
C LEU A 141 -5.15 6.57 13.14
N PRO A 142 -5.04 5.38 13.76
CA PRO A 142 -3.96 5.13 14.71
C PRO A 142 -2.64 5.28 13.95
N LYS A 143 -1.93 6.37 14.25
CA LYS A 143 -0.61 6.67 13.67
C LYS A 143 0.31 5.47 13.88
N GLN A 144 0.79 4.90 12.78
CA GLN A 144 1.73 3.76 12.73
C GLN A 144 1.37 2.58 13.65
N ARG A 145 0.72 1.55 13.11
CA ARG A 145 0.69 0.24 13.75
C ARG A 145 1.60 -0.72 13.00
N ASN A 146 2.45 -1.41 13.77
CA ASN A 146 3.18 -2.58 13.33
C ASN A 146 2.28 -3.77 13.56
N TYR A 147 1.75 -4.37 12.50
CA TYR A 147 0.96 -5.59 12.64
C TYR A 147 1.86 -6.80 12.47
N PRO A 148 1.99 -7.67 13.50
CA PRO A 148 2.78 -8.89 13.38
C PRO A 148 2.13 -9.82 12.35
N VAL A 149 2.95 -10.34 11.43
CA VAL A 149 2.52 -11.38 10.50
C VAL A 149 2.74 -12.73 11.17
N TRP A 150 1.65 -13.24 11.74
CA TRP A 150 1.59 -14.65 12.09
C TRP A 150 1.16 -15.40 10.83
N ILE A 151 2.11 -16.08 10.18
CA ILE A 151 1.80 -17.16 9.23
C ILE A 151 1.40 -18.39 10.04
#